data_AF-A0A6M0G567-F1
#
_entry.id   AF-A0A6M0G567-F1
#
_cell.length_a   1.000
_cell.length_b   1.000
_cell.length_c   1.000
_cell.angle_alpha   90.00
_cell.angle_beta   90.00
_cell.angle_gamma   90.00
#
_symmetry.space_group_name_H-M   'P 1'
#
loop_
_entity.id
_entity.type
_entity.pdbx_description
1 polymer ?
#
loop_
_entity_poly.entity_id
_entity_poly.type
_entity_poly.pdbx_seq_one_letter_code
_entity_poly.pdbx_strand_id
1 'polypeptide(L)'
;MSDCEPEQFKQIASSLLETLVYLQNFDPATIHRNIKPENILIDEQLQVYLVDFGLPYMDSSGKPKNSLAGTPGFMPREQVRNRGLSEATDLYGVGATLSCLLTRTPSNQINQLMAQDGHLNIAGLIPQEVSFELVEWLETMMKPYQKQRYPNATEALEALKQIDISRSPEAKLKPDYLEFTAASYGERLTQIVTVTNEVPGTLLQGTWKVNPETQPSRRRSASSRWISCQPAKFETNRAECKIIVDTSKLMADEEYEREITLDTNAQPQTHRKRREAHSFRDGRDSRPPLCCLLFVFCFS
;
A
#
# COMPACT_ATOMS: atom_id res chain seq x y z
N MET A 1 -22.58 -1.09 6.68
CA MET A 1 -21.53 -1.26 5.67
C MET A 1 -20.40 -2.01 6.36
N SER A 2 -20.21 -3.26 5.96
CA SER A 2 -19.06 -4.10 6.32
C SER A 2 -17.76 -3.41 5.94
N ASP A 3 -16.64 -3.82 6.54
CA ASP A 3 -15.31 -3.25 6.33
C ASP A 3 -15.06 -2.94 4.84
N CYS A 4 -14.90 -1.65 4.49
CA CYS A 4 -14.57 -1.23 3.13
C CYS A 4 -13.11 -1.57 2.88
N GLU A 5 -12.86 -2.54 2.01
CA GLU A 5 -11.51 -2.92 1.64
C GLU A 5 -10.81 -1.77 0.91
N PRO A 6 -9.47 -1.64 1.01
CA PRO A 6 -8.70 -0.60 0.33
C PRO A 6 -9.07 -0.44 -1.15
N GLU A 7 -9.20 -1.54 -1.88
CA GLU A 7 -9.54 -1.52 -3.30
C GLU A 7 -10.97 -0.98 -3.54
N GLN A 8 -11.92 -1.31 -2.66
CA GLN A 8 -13.28 -0.79 -2.73
C GLN A 8 -13.30 0.71 -2.46
N PHE A 9 -12.49 1.19 -1.50
CA PHE A 9 -12.32 2.62 -1.27
C PHE A 9 -11.81 3.33 -2.53
N LYS A 10 -10.79 2.79 -3.21
CA LYS A 10 -10.26 3.38 -4.46
C LYS A 10 -11.32 3.49 -5.53
N GLN A 11 -12.09 2.42 -5.70
CA GLN A 11 -13.13 2.34 -6.73
C GLN A 11 -14.25 3.35 -6.47
N ILE A 12 -14.74 3.43 -5.23
CA ILE A 12 -15.75 4.42 -4.83
C ILE A 12 -15.22 5.85 -5.02
N ALA A 13 -14.00 6.14 -4.55
CA ALA A 13 -13.40 7.46 -4.70
C ALA A 13 -13.20 7.84 -6.18
N SER A 14 -12.77 6.89 -7.02
CA SER A 14 -12.58 7.10 -8.46
C SER A 14 -13.92 7.36 -9.15
N SER A 15 -14.93 6.52 -8.92
CA SER A 15 -16.26 6.66 -9.52
C SER A 15 -16.94 7.99 -9.11
N LEU A 16 -16.77 8.41 -7.84
CA LEU A 16 -17.25 9.70 -7.37
C LEU A 16 -16.57 10.85 -8.12
N LEU A 17 -15.25 10.84 -8.29
CA LEU A 17 -14.52 11.87 -9.03
C LEU A 17 -14.84 11.86 -10.53
N GLU A 18 -15.01 10.69 -11.15
CA GLU A 18 -15.45 10.56 -12.54
C GLU A 18 -16.83 11.19 -12.75
N THR A 19 -17.74 11.00 -11.79
CA THR A 19 -19.05 11.67 -11.79
C THR A 19 -18.88 13.20 -11.73
N LEU A 20 -17.97 13.72 -10.90
CA LEU A 20 -17.68 15.16 -10.87
C LEU A 20 -17.05 15.66 -12.16
N VAL A 21 -16.13 14.90 -12.77
CA VAL A 21 -15.55 15.23 -14.08
C VAL A 21 -16.65 15.36 -15.12
N TYR A 22 -17.61 14.43 -15.14
CA TYR A 22 -18.78 14.52 -16.01
C TYR A 22 -19.58 15.81 -15.78
N LEU A 23 -19.88 16.17 -14.52
CA LEU A 23 -20.60 17.40 -14.16
C LEU A 23 -19.83 18.69 -14.53
N GLN A 24 -18.50 18.68 -14.42
CA GLN A 24 -17.64 19.82 -14.71
C GLN A 24 -17.50 20.07 -16.23
N ASN A 25 -17.74 19.05 -17.06
CA ASN A 25 -17.68 19.18 -18.53
C ASN A 25 -18.94 19.79 -19.17
N PHE A 26 -19.98 20.15 -18.39
CA PHE A 26 -21.13 20.90 -18.92
C PHE A 26 -20.75 22.35 -19.22
N ASP A 27 -21.52 23.02 -20.08
CA ASP A 27 -21.40 24.46 -20.34
C ASP A 27 -22.69 25.21 -19.95
N PRO A 28 -22.69 25.98 -18.84
CA PRO A 28 -21.58 26.16 -17.89
C PRO A 28 -21.39 24.93 -16.98
N ALA A 29 -20.19 24.80 -16.40
CA ALA A 29 -19.85 23.72 -15.49
C ALA A 29 -20.87 23.61 -14.32
N THR A 30 -21.31 22.39 -14.01
CA THR A 30 -22.30 22.14 -12.97
C THR A 30 -21.60 21.83 -11.64
N ILE A 31 -22.01 22.54 -10.58
CA ILE A 31 -21.53 22.32 -9.20
C ILE A 31 -22.70 21.74 -8.39
N HIS A 32 -22.49 20.57 -7.78
CA HIS A 32 -23.49 19.82 -7.02
C HIS A 32 -23.87 20.50 -5.69
N ARG A 33 -22.90 21.05 -4.95
CA ARG A 33 -23.05 21.82 -3.69
C ARG A 33 -23.58 21.05 -2.48
N ASN A 34 -23.98 19.79 -2.61
CA ASN A 34 -24.49 19.00 -1.49
C ASN A 34 -23.93 17.57 -1.47
N ILE A 35 -22.64 17.41 -1.76
CA ILE A 35 -21.98 16.10 -1.72
C ILE A 35 -21.77 15.68 -0.27
N LYS A 36 -22.37 14.54 0.10
CA LYS A 36 -22.33 13.90 1.42
C LYS A 36 -22.76 12.44 1.30
N PRO A 37 -22.51 11.58 2.30
CA PRO A 37 -22.88 10.16 2.24
C PRO A 37 -24.36 9.91 1.92
N GLU A 38 -25.30 10.71 2.42
CA GLU A 38 -26.74 10.53 2.18
C GLU A 38 -27.16 10.82 0.73
N ASN A 39 -26.33 11.54 -0.03
CA ASN A 39 -26.61 11.96 -1.40
C ASN A 39 -25.80 11.15 -2.42
N ILE A 40 -25.20 10.04 -1.99
CA ILE A 40 -24.42 9.11 -2.81
C ILE A 40 -25.10 7.74 -2.77
N LEU A 41 -25.50 7.27 -3.94
CA LEU A 41 -25.94 5.88 -4.14
C LEU A 41 -24.77 5.09 -4.72
N ILE A 42 -24.62 3.85 -4.28
CA ILE A 42 -23.57 2.93 -4.74
C ILE A 42 -24.24 1.63 -5.17
N ASP A 43 -23.94 1.16 -6.37
CA ASP A 43 -24.44 -0.13 -6.86
C ASP A 43 -23.54 -1.31 -6.47
N GLU A 44 -23.91 -2.52 -6.91
CA GLU A 44 -23.15 -3.75 -6.63
C GLU A 44 -21.75 -3.78 -7.29
N GLN A 45 -21.50 -2.90 -8.27
CA GLN A 45 -20.23 -2.74 -8.98
C GLN A 45 -19.43 -1.54 -8.45
N LEU A 46 -19.81 -0.98 -7.29
CA LEU A 46 -19.20 0.18 -6.67
C LEU A 46 -19.23 1.45 -7.54
N GLN A 47 -20.16 1.52 -8.49
CA GLN A 47 -20.41 2.74 -9.24
C GLN A 47 -21.23 3.72 -8.41
N VAL A 48 -20.81 4.97 -8.45
CA VAL A 48 -21.38 6.06 -7.68
C VAL A 48 -22.37 6.84 -8.53
N TYR A 49 -23.52 7.12 -7.92
CA TYR A 49 -24.54 8.00 -8.48
C TYR A 49 -24.85 9.11 -7.49
N LEU A 50 -24.72 10.36 -7.95
CA LEU A 50 -25.07 11.54 -7.15
C LEU A 50 -26.56 11.86 -7.27
N VAL A 51 -27.20 12.12 -6.13
CA VAL A 51 -28.59 12.54 -6.03
C VAL A 51 -28.72 13.81 -5.21
N ASP A 52 -29.87 14.48 -5.32
CA ASP A 52 -30.19 15.67 -4.53
C ASP A 52 -29.13 16.78 -4.64
N PHE A 53 -29.10 17.39 -5.83
CA PHE A 53 -28.32 18.59 -6.10
C PHE A 53 -28.77 19.70 -5.15
N GLY A 54 -27.81 20.43 -4.58
CA GLY A 54 -28.06 21.56 -3.68
C GLY A 54 -28.66 22.74 -4.45
N LEU A 55 -29.93 22.62 -4.83
CA LEU A 55 -30.65 23.61 -5.60
C LEU A 55 -30.76 24.91 -4.78
N PRO A 56 -30.50 26.06 -5.40
CA PRO A 56 -30.73 27.34 -4.74
C PRO A 56 -32.23 27.49 -4.41
N TYR A 57 -32.54 27.97 -3.22
CA TYR A 57 -33.91 28.34 -2.85
C TYR A 57 -34.39 29.44 -3.80
N MET A 58 -35.38 29.14 -4.63
CA MET A 58 -36.04 30.16 -5.44
C MET A 58 -36.97 30.94 -4.53
N ASP A 59 -36.84 32.27 -4.49
CA ASP A 59 -37.84 33.08 -3.81
C ASP A 59 -39.18 33.06 -4.56
N SER A 60 -40.21 33.63 -3.95
CA SER A 60 -41.57 33.69 -4.54
C SER A 60 -41.65 34.47 -5.86
N SER A 61 -40.58 35.16 -6.27
CA SER A 61 -40.47 35.85 -7.57
C SER A 61 -39.74 35.00 -8.63
N GLY A 62 -39.39 33.76 -8.32
CA GLY A 62 -38.64 32.87 -9.21
C GLY A 62 -37.17 33.28 -9.35
N LYS A 63 -36.67 34.19 -8.51
CA LYS A 63 -35.26 34.55 -8.48
C LYS A 63 -34.53 33.58 -7.56
N PRO A 64 -33.34 33.07 -7.95
CA PRO A 64 -32.52 32.29 -7.05
C PRO A 64 -32.15 33.18 -5.87
N LYS A 65 -32.74 32.90 -4.71
CA LYS A 65 -32.26 33.41 -3.45
C LYS A 65 -31.04 32.57 -3.11
N ASN A 66 -29.95 33.26 -2.83
CA ASN A 66 -28.73 32.64 -2.32
C ASN A 66 -28.95 32.13 -0.89
N SER A 67 -29.80 31.12 -0.71
CA SER A 67 -29.90 30.38 0.53
C SER A 67 -28.65 29.54 0.72
N LEU A 68 -28.17 29.47 1.95
CA LEU A 68 -27.14 28.53 2.36
C LEU A 68 -27.59 27.09 2.01
N ALA A 69 -27.14 26.56 0.88
CA ALA A 69 -27.39 25.18 0.48
C ALA A 69 -26.23 24.30 0.95
N GLY A 70 -26.52 23.09 1.40
CA GLY A 70 -25.54 22.08 1.83
C GLY A 70 -25.61 21.75 3.33
N THR A 71 -24.84 20.75 3.74
CA THR A 71 -24.88 20.19 5.11
C THR A 71 -23.62 20.58 5.90
N PRO A 72 -23.72 21.06 7.16
CA PRO A 72 -22.56 21.39 8.00
C PRO A 72 -21.55 20.24 8.09
N GLY A 73 -20.26 20.57 8.02
CA GLY A 73 -19.16 19.60 7.99
C GLY A 73 -18.86 18.99 6.60
N PHE A 74 -19.76 19.11 5.62
CA PHE A 74 -19.51 18.79 4.21
C PHE A 74 -19.42 20.04 3.33
N MET A 75 -19.69 21.21 3.90
CA MET A 75 -19.77 22.48 3.18
C MET A 75 -18.48 23.29 3.36
N PRO A 76 -17.80 23.69 2.27
CA PRO A 76 -16.62 24.54 2.37
C PRO A 76 -16.97 26.01 2.63
N ARG A 77 -15.99 26.80 3.08
CA ARG A 77 -16.17 28.19 3.52
C ARG A 77 -16.71 29.12 2.43
N GLU A 78 -16.28 28.95 1.18
CA GLU A 78 -16.75 29.73 0.04
C GLU A 78 -18.24 29.49 -0.26
N GLN A 79 -18.73 28.29 0.03
CA GLN A 79 -20.14 27.95 -0.08
C GLN A 79 -20.94 28.55 1.08
N VAL A 80 -20.40 28.52 2.31
CA VAL A 80 -21.01 29.22 3.46
C VAL A 80 -21.17 30.72 3.20
N ARG A 81 -20.18 31.33 2.53
CA ARG A 81 -20.18 32.73 2.14
C ARG A 81 -20.96 33.01 0.85
N ASN A 82 -21.36 31.97 0.13
CA ASN A 82 -22.00 31.99 -1.18
C ASN A 82 -21.31 32.96 -2.16
N ARG A 83 -19.98 32.85 -2.30
CA ARG A 83 -19.19 33.69 -3.22
C ARG A 83 -18.05 32.90 -3.85
N GLY A 84 -17.91 33.02 -5.17
CA GLY A 84 -16.75 32.50 -5.90
C GLY A 84 -16.67 30.98 -5.95
N LEU A 85 -17.81 30.30 -6.05
CA LEU A 85 -17.86 28.84 -6.23
C LEU A 85 -17.11 28.45 -7.50
N SER A 86 -16.42 27.32 -7.44
CA SER A 86 -15.65 26.76 -8.55
C SER A 86 -15.75 25.24 -8.53
N GLU A 87 -15.16 24.58 -9.52
CA GLU A 87 -15.06 23.12 -9.59
C GLU A 87 -14.45 22.51 -8.31
N ALA A 88 -13.44 23.19 -7.74
CA ALA A 88 -12.85 22.84 -6.45
C ALA A 88 -13.80 22.91 -5.22
N THR A 89 -14.99 23.50 -5.34
CA THR A 89 -15.97 23.58 -4.24
C THR A 89 -16.47 22.19 -3.87
N ASP A 90 -16.88 21.40 -4.86
CA ASP A 90 -17.42 20.05 -4.63
C ASP A 90 -16.35 19.07 -4.10
N LEU A 91 -15.07 19.30 -4.42
CA LEU A 91 -13.97 18.47 -3.91
C LEU A 91 -13.89 18.44 -2.38
N TYR A 92 -14.27 19.52 -1.70
CA TYR A 92 -14.32 19.49 -0.24
C TYR A 92 -15.36 18.50 0.27
N GLY A 93 -16.56 18.50 -0.32
CA GLY A 93 -17.63 17.57 0.04
C GLY A 93 -17.25 16.12 -0.28
N VAL A 94 -16.56 15.88 -1.40
CA VAL A 94 -15.95 14.58 -1.73
C VAL A 94 -14.95 14.17 -0.65
N GLY A 95 -13.98 15.02 -0.32
CA GLY A 95 -12.97 14.72 0.71
C GLY A 95 -13.58 14.41 2.07
N ALA A 96 -14.57 15.20 2.52
CA ALA A 96 -15.27 14.97 3.78
C ALA A 96 -16.09 13.67 3.77
N THR A 97 -16.73 13.33 2.65
CA THR A 97 -17.46 12.06 2.46
C THR A 97 -16.51 10.86 2.53
N LEU A 98 -15.41 10.91 1.77
CA LEU A 98 -14.41 9.84 1.76
C LEU A 98 -13.72 9.71 3.12
N SER A 99 -13.56 10.82 3.85
CA SER A 99 -13.07 10.79 5.22
C SER A 99 -14.01 10.04 6.16
N CYS A 100 -15.33 10.21 6.02
CA CYS A 100 -16.32 9.42 6.78
C CYS A 100 -16.17 7.92 6.48
N LEU A 101 -16.01 7.57 5.21
CA LEU A 101 -15.83 6.18 4.77
C LEU A 101 -14.54 5.58 5.36
N LEU A 102 -13.42 6.30 5.27
CA LEU A 102 -12.10 5.84 5.72
C LEU A 102 -12.02 5.69 7.24
N THR A 103 -12.53 6.68 7.98
CA THR A 103 -12.46 6.73 9.45
C THR A 103 -13.62 6.04 10.14
N ARG A 104 -14.61 5.55 9.38
CA ARG A 104 -15.88 5.01 9.87
C ARG A 104 -16.66 6.01 10.73
N THR A 105 -16.40 7.31 10.54
CA THR A 105 -17.10 8.37 11.25
C THR A 105 -18.51 8.50 10.68
N PRO A 106 -19.57 8.39 11.50
CA PRO A 106 -20.93 8.67 11.06
C PRO A 106 -21.04 10.09 10.48
N SER A 107 -21.75 10.24 9.36
CA SER A 107 -21.88 11.52 8.66
C SER A 107 -22.40 12.66 9.55
N ASN A 108 -23.31 12.35 10.48
CA ASN A 108 -23.86 13.32 11.44
C ASN A 108 -22.86 13.77 12.54
N GLN A 109 -21.69 13.13 12.63
CA GLN A 109 -20.61 13.48 13.56
C GLN A 109 -19.46 14.23 12.89
N ILE A 110 -19.41 14.30 11.55
CA ILE A 110 -18.28 14.90 10.82
C ILE A 110 -18.01 16.35 11.24
N ASN A 111 -19.08 17.13 11.51
CA ASN A 111 -18.97 18.52 11.93
C ASN A 111 -18.27 18.69 13.29
N GLN A 112 -18.21 17.66 14.12
CA GLN A 112 -17.50 17.67 15.40
C GLN A 112 -15.98 17.60 15.21
N LEU A 113 -15.51 17.13 14.04
CA LEU A 113 -14.10 17.06 13.68
C LEU A 113 -13.58 18.37 13.08
N MET A 114 -14.44 19.38 12.94
CA MET A 114 -14.04 20.70 12.45
C MET A 114 -13.23 21.45 13.50
N ALA A 115 -11.98 21.74 13.17
CA ALA A 115 -11.11 22.57 13.99
C ALA A 115 -11.45 24.07 13.87
N GLN A 116 -10.93 24.87 14.81
CA GLN A 116 -11.23 26.30 14.91
C GLN A 116 -10.74 27.13 13.71
N ASP A 117 -9.67 26.70 13.05
CA ASP A 117 -9.13 27.32 11.84
C ASP A 117 -9.87 26.88 10.55
N GLY A 118 -10.86 25.98 10.69
CA GLY A 118 -11.70 25.50 9.60
C GLY A 118 -11.14 24.29 8.84
N HIS A 119 -10.11 23.60 9.34
CA HIS A 119 -9.73 22.29 8.79
C HIS A 119 -10.58 21.17 9.39
N LEU A 120 -10.82 20.11 8.62
CA LEU A 120 -11.40 18.86 9.14
C LEU A 120 -10.26 18.00 9.69
N ASN A 121 -10.23 17.77 11.01
CA ASN A 121 -9.16 17.02 11.65
C ASN A 121 -9.51 15.53 11.75
N ILE A 122 -8.93 14.72 10.89
CA ILE A 122 -9.14 13.28 10.85
C ILE A 122 -7.90 12.46 11.24
N ALA A 123 -6.75 13.10 11.47
CA ALA A 123 -5.45 12.41 11.60
C ALA A 123 -5.42 11.32 12.68
N GLY A 124 -6.13 11.52 13.81
CA GLY A 124 -6.21 10.55 14.90
C GLY A 124 -7.21 9.40 14.68
N LEU A 125 -7.96 9.42 13.58
CA LEU A 125 -9.02 8.46 13.27
C LEU A 125 -8.70 7.61 12.03
N ILE A 126 -7.63 7.95 11.30
CA ILE A 126 -7.20 7.21 10.11
C ILE A 126 -6.58 5.87 10.53
N PRO A 127 -7.00 4.75 9.92
CA PRO A 127 -6.37 3.44 10.16
C PRO A 127 -4.86 3.47 9.84
N GLN A 128 -4.04 2.74 10.61
CA GLN A 128 -2.58 2.75 10.46
C GLN A 128 -2.10 2.13 9.14
N GLU A 129 -2.95 1.31 8.55
CA GLU A 129 -2.77 0.59 7.29
C GLU A 129 -2.98 1.48 6.07
N VAL A 130 -3.34 2.76 6.24
CA VAL A 130 -3.52 3.70 5.14
C VAL A 130 -2.21 4.38 4.79
N SER A 131 -1.91 4.52 3.49
CA SER A 131 -0.72 5.21 2.99
C SER A 131 -0.74 6.70 3.30
N PHE A 132 0.44 7.31 3.48
CA PHE A 132 0.52 8.75 3.76
C PHE A 132 0.09 9.60 2.56
N GLU A 133 0.36 9.10 1.37
CA GLU A 133 0.00 9.70 0.09
C GLU A 133 -1.51 9.85 -0.04
N LEU A 134 -2.28 8.84 0.40
CA LEU A 134 -3.74 8.93 0.41
C LEU A 134 -4.25 9.96 1.41
N VAL A 135 -3.63 10.02 2.60
CA VAL A 135 -3.98 11.02 3.61
C VAL A 135 -3.73 12.43 3.09
N GLU A 136 -2.56 12.67 2.50
CA GLU A 136 -2.22 13.97 1.90
C GLU A 136 -3.17 14.34 0.75
N TRP A 137 -3.55 13.37 -0.07
CA TRP A 137 -4.51 13.55 -1.15
C TRP A 137 -5.91 13.96 -0.63
N LEU A 138 -6.42 13.27 0.41
CA LEU A 138 -7.68 13.63 1.08
C LEU A 138 -7.60 15.02 1.73
N GLU A 139 -6.53 15.31 2.47
CA GLU A 139 -6.33 16.61 3.12
C GLU A 139 -6.22 17.75 2.11
N THR A 140 -5.64 17.49 0.94
CA THR A 140 -5.52 18.47 -0.15
C THR A 140 -6.90 18.85 -0.69
N MET A 141 -7.81 17.88 -0.89
CA MET A 141 -9.20 18.17 -1.27
C MET A 141 -9.96 18.97 -0.20
N MET A 142 -9.60 18.81 1.07
CA MET A 142 -10.29 19.45 2.19
C MET A 142 -9.64 20.76 2.68
N LYS A 143 -8.63 21.30 1.98
CA LYS A 143 -8.01 22.56 2.40
C LYS A 143 -9.06 23.68 2.53
N PRO A 144 -8.98 24.54 3.57
CA PRO A 144 -10.01 25.56 3.82
C PRO A 144 -10.19 26.58 2.70
N TYR A 145 -9.15 26.81 1.87
CA TYR A 145 -9.18 27.75 0.75
C TYR A 145 -9.12 26.98 -0.57
N GLN A 146 -10.08 27.24 -1.47
CA GLN A 146 -10.19 26.54 -2.76
C GLN A 146 -8.90 26.57 -3.62
N LYS A 147 -8.08 27.64 -3.51
CA LYS A 147 -6.80 27.77 -4.24
C LYS A 147 -5.71 26.80 -3.78
N GLN A 148 -5.89 26.15 -2.64
CA GLN A 148 -4.96 25.17 -2.07
C GLN A 148 -5.43 23.73 -2.32
N ARG A 149 -6.61 23.54 -2.92
CA ARG A 149 -7.11 22.23 -3.36
C ARG A 149 -6.65 21.95 -4.79
N TYR A 150 -6.90 20.74 -5.26
CA TYR A 150 -6.92 20.47 -6.69
C TYR A 150 -7.88 21.46 -7.39
N PRO A 151 -7.52 21.98 -8.58
CA PRO A 151 -8.35 22.97 -9.25
C PRO A 151 -9.69 22.39 -9.72
N ASN A 152 -9.73 21.09 -10.04
CA ASN A 152 -10.90 20.38 -10.55
C ASN A 152 -10.83 18.87 -10.24
N ALA A 153 -11.88 18.12 -10.58
CA ALA A 153 -11.97 16.69 -10.30
C ALA A 153 -11.02 15.84 -11.16
N THR A 154 -10.67 16.30 -12.37
CA THR A 154 -9.71 15.61 -13.23
C THR A 154 -8.34 15.51 -12.58
N GLU A 155 -7.82 16.63 -12.06
CA GLU A 155 -6.52 16.66 -11.38
C GLU A 155 -6.52 15.81 -10.10
N ALA A 156 -7.62 15.84 -9.33
CA ALA A 156 -7.76 14.99 -8.15
C ALA A 156 -7.80 13.50 -8.51
N LEU A 157 -8.48 13.13 -9.59
CA LEU A 157 -8.58 11.75 -10.08
C LEU A 157 -7.24 11.23 -10.60
N GLU A 158 -6.50 12.03 -11.38
CA GLU A 158 -5.18 11.63 -11.86
C GLU A 158 -4.18 11.43 -10.72
N ALA A 159 -4.23 12.27 -9.69
CA ALA A 159 -3.44 12.07 -8.47
C ALA A 159 -3.81 10.75 -7.77
N LEU A 160 -5.11 10.43 -7.61
CA LEU A 160 -5.56 9.19 -6.96
C LEU A 160 -5.09 7.93 -7.69
N LYS A 161 -5.05 7.94 -9.03
CA LYS A 161 -4.63 6.78 -9.83
C LYS A 161 -3.24 6.29 -9.45
N GLN A 162 -2.33 7.22 -9.14
CA GLN A 162 -0.92 6.92 -8.81
C GLN A 162 -0.70 6.50 -7.35
N ILE A 163 -1.71 6.61 -6.49
CA ILE A 163 -1.60 6.35 -5.05
C ILE A 163 -1.95 4.90 -4.74
N ASP A 164 -1.07 4.18 -4.04
CA ASP A 164 -1.44 2.95 -3.35
C ASP A 164 -2.19 3.33 -2.05
N ILE A 165 -3.30 2.66 -1.77
CA ILE A 165 -4.12 2.95 -0.59
C ILE A 165 -3.53 2.30 0.66
N SER A 166 -2.98 1.10 0.49
CA SER A 166 -2.52 0.29 1.60
C SER A 166 -1.08 0.59 1.93
N ARG A 167 -0.78 0.60 3.21
CA ARG A 167 0.56 0.70 3.76
C ARG A 167 1.05 -0.69 4.11
N SER A 168 1.75 -1.30 3.16
CA SER A 168 2.34 -2.62 3.35
C SER A 168 3.82 -2.50 3.76
N PRO A 169 4.33 -3.36 4.65
CA PRO A 169 5.75 -3.37 4.98
C PRO A 169 6.60 -3.70 3.74
N GLU A 170 7.86 -3.30 3.75
CA GLU A 170 8.85 -3.75 2.76
C GLU A 170 9.77 -4.80 3.38
N ALA A 171 10.24 -5.75 2.58
CA ALA A 171 11.24 -6.73 3.00
C ALA A 171 12.52 -6.56 2.17
N LYS A 172 13.56 -5.95 2.75
CA LYS A 172 14.90 -5.87 2.16
C LYS A 172 15.82 -6.89 2.82
N LEU A 173 16.45 -7.76 2.03
CA LEU A 173 17.40 -8.76 2.52
C LEU A 173 18.84 -8.27 2.36
N LYS A 174 19.70 -8.57 3.33
CA LYS A 174 21.16 -8.38 3.24
C LYS A 174 21.90 -9.53 3.92
N PRO A 175 22.82 -10.23 3.25
CA PRO A 175 23.16 -10.09 1.82
C PRO A 175 22.07 -10.63 0.89
N ASP A 176 22.10 -10.24 -0.39
CA ASP A 176 21.15 -10.67 -1.43
C ASP A 176 21.29 -12.16 -1.81
N TYR A 177 22.41 -12.80 -1.45
CA TYR A 177 22.71 -14.22 -1.67
C TYR A 177 23.71 -14.71 -0.62
N LEU A 178 23.82 -16.03 -0.43
CA LEU A 178 24.85 -16.63 0.44
C LEU A 178 25.67 -17.66 -0.33
N GLU A 179 26.98 -17.69 -0.06
CA GLU A 179 27.90 -18.71 -0.57
C GLU A 179 28.61 -19.36 0.60
N PHE A 180 28.55 -20.69 0.69
CA PHE A 180 29.20 -21.44 1.74
C PHE A 180 30.30 -22.33 1.15
N THR A 181 31.45 -22.37 1.83
CA THR A 181 32.59 -23.20 1.47
C THR A 181 33.01 -24.01 2.69
N ALA A 182 33.04 -25.33 2.58
CA ALA A 182 33.45 -26.22 3.65
C ALA A 182 34.96 -26.47 3.60
N ALA A 183 35.65 -26.27 4.72
CA ALA A 183 37.07 -26.60 4.85
C ALA A 183 37.29 -28.04 5.31
N SER A 184 36.28 -28.68 5.90
CA SER A 184 36.36 -30.05 6.43
C SER A 184 35.03 -30.79 6.32
N TYR A 185 35.10 -32.13 6.21
CA TYR A 185 33.91 -32.97 6.19
C TYR A 185 33.17 -32.91 7.52
N GLY A 186 31.84 -32.74 7.47
CA GLY A 186 30.99 -32.68 8.66
C GLY A 186 31.01 -31.32 9.36
N GLU A 187 31.64 -30.31 8.77
CA GLU A 187 31.60 -28.94 9.25
C GLU A 187 30.16 -28.38 9.22
N ARG A 188 29.80 -27.63 10.26
CA ARG A 188 28.51 -26.93 10.34
C ARG A 188 28.73 -25.46 10.04
N LEU A 189 28.36 -25.04 8.83
CA LEU A 189 28.55 -23.67 8.38
C LEU A 189 27.34 -22.82 8.76
N THR A 190 27.57 -21.55 9.11
CA THR A 190 26.50 -20.61 9.48
C THR A 190 26.78 -19.23 8.92
N GLN A 191 25.78 -18.63 8.28
CA GLN A 191 25.81 -17.22 7.86
C GLN A 191 24.51 -16.54 8.27
N ILE A 192 24.53 -15.22 8.36
CA ILE A 192 23.39 -14.41 8.79
C ILE A 192 22.82 -13.65 7.60
N VAL A 193 21.50 -13.70 7.46
CA VAL A 193 20.71 -12.85 6.59
C VAL A 193 19.93 -11.89 7.46
N THR A 194 20.05 -10.60 7.19
CA THR A 194 19.26 -9.56 7.84
C THR A 194 18.07 -9.20 6.95
N VAL A 195 16.87 -9.17 7.52
CA VAL A 195 15.67 -8.63 6.89
C VAL A 195 15.35 -7.29 7.55
N THR A 196 15.15 -6.25 6.75
CA THR A 196 14.79 -4.92 7.23
C THR A 196 13.54 -4.40 6.54
N ASN A 197 12.64 -3.83 7.33
CA ASN A 197 11.51 -3.02 6.90
C ASN A 197 11.76 -1.57 7.32
N GLU A 198 11.81 -0.68 6.35
CA GLU A 198 12.03 0.76 6.56
C GLU A 198 10.72 1.57 6.49
N VAL A 199 9.59 0.92 6.17
CA VAL A 199 8.28 1.57 6.11
C VAL A 199 7.85 1.86 7.55
N PRO A 200 7.77 3.14 7.97
CA PRO A 200 7.40 3.48 9.35
C PRO A 200 6.02 2.91 9.69
N GLY A 201 5.68 2.74 10.97
CA GLY A 201 4.33 2.36 11.40
C GLY A 201 3.80 1.00 10.93
N THR A 202 4.55 0.24 10.13
CA THR A 202 4.21 -1.12 9.73
C THR A 202 5.01 -2.12 10.54
N LEU A 203 4.56 -3.37 10.57
CA LEU A 203 5.25 -4.48 11.23
C LEU A 203 5.48 -5.60 10.24
N LEU A 204 6.76 -5.90 9.97
CA LEU A 204 7.13 -7.01 9.10
C LEU A 204 7.04 -8.34 9.86
N GLN A 205 6.31 -9.28 9.26
CA GLN A 205 6.20 -10.66 9.69
C GLN A 205 6.70 -11.56 8.56
N GLY A 206 7.44 -12.61 8.92
CA GLY A 206 7.98 -13.52 7.93
C GLY A 206 8.24 -14.92 8.44
N THR A 207 8.12 -15.91 7.55
CA THR A 207 8.46 -17.31 7.78
C THR A 207 9.41 -17.81 6.71
N TRP A 208 10.55 -18.34 7.12
CA TRP A 208 11.55 -18.92 6.23
C TRP A 208 11.18 -20.35 5.84
N LYS A 209 11.24 -20.66 4.55
CA LYS A 209 11.00 -21.98 3.97
C LYS A 209 12.19 -22.39 3.10
N VAL A 210 12.72 -23.59 3.32
CA VAL A 210 13.73 -24.17 2.43
C VAL A 210 12.99 -24.93 1.33
N ASN A 211 13.15 -24.53 0.08
CA ASN A 211 12.43 -25.15 -1.03
C ASN A 211 13.02 -26.53 -1.37
N PRO A 212 12.21 -27.42 -1.96
CA PRO A 212 12.71 -28.65 -2.56
C PRO A 212 13.79 -28.36 -3.61
N GLU A 213 14.69 -29.33 -3.81
CA GLU A 213 15.77 -29.22 -4.80
C GLU A 213 15.20 -29.03 -6.22
N THR A 214 15.69 -28.01 -6.93
CA THR A 214 15.22 -27.61 -8.26
C THR A 214 15.70 -28.53 -9.39
N GLN A 215 16.77 -29.30 -9.17
CA GLN A 215 17.24 -30.35 -10.07
C GLN A 215 17.65 -31.59 -9.28
N PRO A 216 16.98 -32.75 -9.46
CA PRO A 216 17.40 -33.97 -8.77
C PRO A 216 18.83 -34.32 -9.17
N SER A 217 19.74 -34.23 -8.21
CA SER A 217 21.09 -34.77 -8.37
C SER A 217 20.98 -36.23 -8.82
N ARG A 218 21.83 -36.66 -9.78
CA ARG A 218 21.84 -38.03 -10.34
C ARG A 218 22.02 -39.13 -9.28
N ARG A 219 22.29 -38.76 -8.02
CA ARG A 219 22.45 -39.65 -6.86
C ARG A 219 21.55 -39.14 -5.73
N ARG A 220 20.50 -39.90 -5.43
CA ARG A 220 19.47 -39.60 -4.41
C ARG A 220 20.10 -39.19 -3.06
N SER A 221 20.10 -37.89 -2.76
CA SER A 221 20.10 -37.40 -1.38
C SER A 221 18.73 -36.79 -1.09
N ALA A 222 17.79 -37.64 -0.66
CA ALA A 222 16.36 -37.33 -0.55
C ALA A 222 15.99 -36.56 0.74
N SER A 223 16.86 -35.70 1.25
CA SER A 223 16.62 -35.02 2.52
C SER A 223 17.07 -33.57 2.47
N SER A 224 16.12 -32.63 2.32
CA SER A 224 16.34 -31.19 2.55
C SER A 224 16.73 -30.84 4.00
N ARG A 225 16.96 -31.83 4.88
CA ARG A 225 17.28 -31.65 6.31
C ARG A 225 18.71 -31.19 6.60
N TRP A 226 19.49 -30.82 5.58
CA TRP A 226 20.85 -30.30 5.77
C TRP A 226 20.91 -28.76 5.82
N ILE A 227 19.79 -28.08 5.59
CA ILE A 227 19.65 -26.62 5.71
C ILE A 227 18.62 -26.33 6.80
N SER A 228 18.92 -25.35 7.65
CA SER A 228 17.94 -24.83 8.62
C SER A 228 18.07 -23.32 8.77
N CYS A 229 16.92 -22.68 9.04
CA CYS A 229 16.80 -21.24 9.26
C CYS A 229 16.43 -20.98 10.73
N GLN A 230 17.15 -20.10 11.41
CA GLN A 230 16.92 -19.81 12.84
C GLN A 230 17.01 -18.30 13.14
N PRO A 231 15.94 -17.67 13.67
CA PRO A 231 14.62 -18.25 13.93
C PRO A 231 13.87 -18.55 12.61
N ALA A 232 12.98 -19.55 12.63
CA ALA A 232 12.19 -19.92 11.45
C ALA A 232 11.11 -18.88 11.10
N LYS A 233 10.66 -18.12 12.10
CA LYS A 233 9.66 -17.06 11.98
C LYS A 233 10.10 -15.82 12.76
N PHE A 234 9.65 -14.64 12.33
CA PHE A 234 9.90 -13.39 13.03
C PHE A 234 8.72 -12.43 12.88
N GLU A 235 8.65 -11.48 13.81
CA GLU A 235 7.67 -10.38 13.85
C GLU A 235 8.40 -9.15 14.38
N THR A 236 9.11 -8.45 13.49
CA THR A 236 9.95 -7.29 13.80
C THR A 236 10.39 -6.63 12.49
N ASN A 237 10.60 -5.31 12.53
CA ASN A 237 11.09 -4.55 11.37
C ASN A 237 12.60 -4.72 11.11
N ARG A 238 13.32 -5.37 12.02
CA ARG A 238 14.70 -5.80 11.79
C ARG A 238 14.90 -7.18 12.39
N ALA A 239 15.07 -8.18 11.53
CA ALA A 239 15.25 -9.57 11.90
C ALA A 239 16.60 -10.09 11.39
N GLU A 240 17.28 -10.89 12.21
CA GLU A 240 18.45 -11.65 11.79
C GLU A 240 18.09 -13.13 11.73
N CYS A 241 18.34 -13.78 10.60
CA CYS A 241 18.13 -15.20 10.41
C CYS A 241 19.48 -15.89 10.14
N LYS A 242 19.80 -16.88 10.96
CA LYS A 242 20.95 -17.76 10.76
C LYS A 242 20.56 -18.85 9.77
N ILE A 243 21.24 -18.87 8.63
CA ILE A 243 21.20 -19.96 7.66
C ILE A 243 22.32 -20.93 8.01
N ILE A 244 21.94 -22.15 8.36
CA ILE A 244 22.84 -23.16 8.89
C ILE A 244 22.86 -24.35 7.93
N VAL A 245 24.07 -24.75 7.54
CA VAL A 245 24.34 -25.87 6.63
C VAL A 245 25.07 -26.98 7.40
N ASP A 246 24.50 -28.19 7.41
CA ASP A 246 25.14 -29.40 7.92
C ASP A 246 25.79 -30.17 6.76
N THR A 247 27.11 -30.00 6.60
CA THR A 247 27.85 -30.63 5.50
C THR A 247 28.04 -32.14 5.68
N SER A 248 27.76 -32.71 6.86
CA SER A 248 27.84 -34.17 7.08
C SER A 248 26.83 -34.95 6.23
N LYS A 249 25.82 -34.25 5.69
CA LYS A 249 24.77 -34.78 4.82
C LYS A 249 25.06 -34.58 3.33
N LEU A 250 26.20 -33.99 3.00
CA LEU A 250 26.62 -33.66 1.64
C LEU A 250 27.74 -34.59 1.18
N MET A 251 27.83 -34.76 -0.14
CA MET A 251 28.90 -35.49 -0.81
C MET A 251 30.03 -34.51 -1.12
N ALA A 252 31.27 -34.94 -0.89
CA ALA A 252 32.45 -34.16 -1.25
C ALA A 252 32.55 -33.99 -2.78
N ASP A 253 33.18 -32.89 -3.20
CA ASP A 253 33.45 -32.46 -4.58
C ASP A 253 32.19 -32.23 -5.44
N GLU A 254 31.04 -31.98 -4.80
CA GLU A 254 29.78 -31.63 -5.46
C GLU A 254 29.38 -30.17 -5.19
N GLU A 255 28.68 -29.57 -6.14
CA GLU A 255 28.05 -28.26 -6.02
C GLU A 255 26.55 -28.43 -5.74
N TYR A 256 26.01 -27.66 -4.79
CA TYR A 256 24.56 -27.64 -4.55
C TYR A 256 24.00 -26.22 -4.68
N GLU A 257 22.93 -26.09 -5.46
CA GLU A 257 22.10 -24.88 -5.56
C GLU A 257 20.81 -25.10 -4.75
N ARG A 258 20.45 -24.15 -3.90
CA ARG A 258 19.21 -24.19 -3.11
C ARG A 258 18.52 -22.85 -3.07
N GLU A 259 17.20 -22.93 -3.09
CA GLU A 259 16.30 -21.78 -2.99
C GLU A 259 15.70 -21.73 -1.59
N ILE A 260 15.83 -20.58 -0.92
CA ILE A 260 15.19 -20.32 0.37
C ILE A 260 14.15 -19.22 0.12
N THR A 261 12.91 -19.52 0.46
CA THR A 261 11.79 -18.59 0.36
C THR A 261 11.53 -17.91 1.69
N LEU A 262 11.33 -16.59 1.64
CA LEU A 262 10.77 -15.83 2.75
C LEU A 262 9.30 -15.49 2.43
N ASP A 263 8.39 -16.13 3.16
CA ASP A 263 6.94 -15.89 3.09
C ASP A 263 6.58 -14.75 4.06
N THR A 264 6.10 -13.60 3.55
CA THR A 264 5.90 -12.37 4.35
C THR A 264 4.59 -11.66 4.08
N ASN A 265 4.23 -10.75 5.00
CA ASN A 265 3.16 -9.77 4.78
C ASN A 265 3.63 -8.49 4.05
N ALA A 266 4.84 -8.46 3.47
CA ALA A 266 5.37 -7.30 2.74
C ALA A 266 4.74 -7.14 1.35
N GLN A 267 4.91 -5.98 0.73
CA GLN A 267 4.60 -5.83 -0.69
C GLN A 267 5.33 -6.90 -1.51
N PRO A 268 4.67 -7.54 -2.49
CA PRO A 268 5.31 -8.52 -3.35
C PRO A 268 6.50 -7.89 -4.09
N GLN A 269 7.73 -8.26 -3.73
CA GLN A 269 8.92 -7.89 -4.49
C GLN A 269 9.55 -9.15 -5.09
N THR A 270 9.42 -9.34 -6.40
CA THR A 270 10.12 -10.40 -7.13
C THR A 270 11.62 -10.08 -7.23
N HIS A 271 12.40 -10.38 -6.19
CA HIS A 271 13.84 -10.49 -6.34
C HIS A 271 14.16 -11.94 -6.73
N ARG A 272 14.37 -12.17 -8.02
CA ARG A 272 14.96 -13.42 -8.52
C ARG A 272 16.29 -13.09 -9.19
N LYS A 273 17.33 -12.85 -8.39
CA LYS A 273 18.69 -12.72 -8.92
C LYS A 273 19.34 -14.10 -8.90
N ARG A 274 19.22 -14.81 -10.03
CA ARG A 274 20.03 -16.00 -10.29
C ARG A 274 21.43 -15.54 -10.69
N ARG A 275 22.47 -16.01 -10.02
CA ARG A 275 23.85 -15.80 -10.49
C ARG A 275 24.03 -16.62 -11.78
N GLU A 276 24.66 -16.03 -12.79
CA GLU A 276 25.22 -16.82 -13.89
C GLU A 276 26.33 -17.69 -13.28
N ALA A 277 26.26 -19.01 -13.48
CA ALA A 277 27.19 -19.96 -12.89
C ALA A 277 28.61 -19.67 -13.40
N HIS A 278 29.44 -19.03 -12.57
CA HIS A 278 30.87 -18.99 -12.83
C HIS A 278 31.45 -20.34 -12.41
N SER A 279 31.92 -21.09 -13.41
CA SER A 279 32.68 -22.32 -13.20
C SER A 279 33.86 -22.04 -12.28
N PHE A 280 33.89 -22.65 -11.10
CA PHE A 280 35.06 -22.70 -10.24
C PHE A 280 36.08 -23.67 -10.85
N ARG A 281 36.69 -23.27 -11.97
CA ARG A 281 37.91 -23.87 -12.50
C ARG A 281 38.80 -22.75 -12.99
N ASP A 282 39.39 -22.02 -12.05
CA ASP A 282 40.62 -21.31 -12.36
C ASP A 282 41.78 -22.02 -11.68
N GLY A 283 42.81 -22.26 -12.47
CA GLY A 283 43.91 -23.14 -12.12
C GLY A 283 44.95 -22.45 -11.24
N ARG A 284 45.64 -23.32 -10.49
CA ARG A 284 46.91 -23.14 -9.76
C ARG A 284 46.78 -22.79 -8.27
N ASP A 285 47.23 -23.75 -7.48
CA ASP A 285 47.71 -23.66 -6.09
C ASP A 285 46.75 -23.24 -4.99
N SER A 286 45.94 -24.19 -4.53
CA SER A 286 45.85 -24.69 -3.15
C SER A 286 44.71 -25.72 -3.11
N ARG A 287 44.71 -26.67 -2.17
CA ARG A 287 43.79 -27.82 -2.14
C ARG A 287 42.33 -27.39 -2.44
N PRO A 288 41.61 -28.04 -3.37
CA PRO A 288 40.25 -27.64 -3.70
C PRO A 288 39.34 -27.72 -2.46
N PRO A 289 38.37 -26.80 -2.30
CA PRO A 289 37.38 -26.90 -1.24
C PRO A 289 36.57 -28.19 -1.38
N LEU A 290 36.24 -28.84 -0.27
CA LEU A 290 35.56 -30.14 -0.26
C LEU A 290 34.10 -30.07 -0.73
N CYS A 291 33.42 -28.93 -0.61
CA CYS A 291 32.11 -28.64 -1.22
C CYS A 291 31.95 -27.12 -1.40
N CYS A 292 31.33 -26.70 -2.49
CA CYS A 292 30.87 -25.32 -2.71
C CYS A 292 29.34 -25.28 -2.78
N LEU A 293 28.72 -24.34 -2.06
CA LEU A 293 27.26 -24.23 -1.95
C LEU A 293 26.82 -22.81 -2.27
N LEU A 294 25.87 -22.68 -3.20
CA LEU A 294 25.28 -21.40 -3.57
C LEU A 294 23.81 -21.37 -3.15
N PHE A 295 23.42 -20.34 -2.42
CA PHE A 295 22.04 -20.10 -2.02
C PHE A 295 21.52 -18.85 -2.72
N VAL A 296 20.39 -19.02 -3.41
CA VAL A 296 19.63 -17.93 -4.01
C VAL A 296 18.38 -17.72 -3.16
N PHE A 297 18.14 -16.49 -2.71
CA PHE A 297 16.89 -16.15 -2.04
C PHE A 297 15.82 -15.82 -3.06
N CYS A 298 14.62 -16.33 -2.81
CA CYS A 298 13.43 -15.94 -3.54
C CYS A 298 12.38 -15.43 -2.56
N PHE A 299 11.61 -14.45 -2.99
CA PHE A 299 10.47 -13.95 -2.24
C PHE A 299 9.21 -14.60 -2.80
N SER A 300 8.28 -14.96 -1.92
CA SER A 300 6.90 -15.33 -2.29
C SER A 300 5.94 -14.29 -1.79
#